data_AF-A0A2V6QVA4-F1
#
_entry.id   AF-A0A2V6QVA4-F1
#
_cell.length_a   1.000
_cell.length_b   1.000
_cell.length_c   1.000
_cell.angle_alpha   90.00
_cell.angle_beta   90.00
_cell.angle_gamma   90.00
#
_symmetry.space_group_name_H-M   'P 1'
#
loop_
_entity.id
_entity.type
_entity.pdbx_description
1 polymer ?
#
loop_
_entity_poly.entity_id
_entity_poly.type
_entity_poly.pdbx_seq_one_letter_code
_entity_poly.pdbx_strand_id
1 'polypeptide(L)'
;MPSRLADLIRKARRLAAERDKLIDGLATEWTRALRGQGLSAADLDELWAGLVEEAVRRGGQAGDGKWTAQAWRHETQEVIARVRKKVETALDER
;
A
#
# COMPACT_ATOMS: atom_id res chain seq x y z
N MET A 1 6.70 30.89 -19.44
CA MET A 1 5.89 30.39 -18.32
C MET A 1 5.75 28.88 -18.48
N PRO A 2 6.23 28.03 -17.57
CA PRO A 2 5.93 26.60 -17.64
C PRO A 2 4.41 26.40 -17.66
N SER A 3 3.93 25.46 -18.47
CA SER A 3 2.49 25.21 -18.55
C SER A 3 2.01 24.63 -17.21
N ARG A 4 0.81 25.03 -16.75
CA ARG A 4 0.17 24.48 -15.55
C ARG A 4 0.15 22.93 -15.57
N LEU A 5 0.05 22.35 -16.75
CA LEU A 5 0.14 20.90 -16.96
C LEU A 5 1.54 20.34 -16.62
N ALA A 6 2.62 20.99 -17.06
CA ALA A 6 3.98 20.54 -16.77
C ALA A 6 4.27 20.52 -15.25
N ASP A 7 3.76 21.52 -14.52
CA ASP A 7 3.91 21.55 -13.06
C ASP A 7 3.07 20.47 -12.36
N LEU A 8 1.86 20.20 -12.85
CA LEU A 8 1.04 19.08 -12.36
C LEU A 8 1.72 17.72 -12.62
N ILE A 9 2.31 17.52 -13.79
CA ILE A 9 3.05 16.29 -14.11
C ILE A 9 4.24 16.13 -13.17
N ARG A 10 5.01 17.20 -12.91
CA ARG A 10 6.14 17.16 -11.97
C ARG A 10 5.67 16.82 -10.55
N LYS A 11 4.57 17.42 -10.11
CA LYS A 11 3.96 17.12 -8.81
C LYS A 11 3.50 15.67 -8.73
N ALA A 12 2.82 15.15 -9.75
CA ALA A 12 2.35 13.77 -9.79
C ALA A 12 3.51 12.77 -9.70
N ARG A 13 4.60 13.01 -10.45
CA ARG A 13 5.82 12.19 -10.38
C ARG A 13 6.46 12.20 -8.99
N ARG A 14 6.53 13.37 -8.37
CA ARG A 14 7.06 13.51 -7.00
C ARG A 14 6.22 12.72 -6.00
N LEU A 15 4.90 12.86 -6.06
CA LEU A 15 3.97 12.14 -5.18
C LEU A 15 4.04 10.62 -5.40
N ALA A 16 4.17 10.17 -6.65
CA ALA A 16 4.37 8.75 -6.95
C ALA A 16 5.67 8.22 -6.33
N ALA A 17 6.77 8.96 -6.43
CA ALA A 17 8.04 8.57 -5.81
C ALA A 17 7.96 8.58 -4.27
N GLU A 18 7.23 9.52 -3.68
CA GLU A 18 6.98 9.55 -2.23
C GLU A 18 6.15 8.33 -1.78
N ARG A 19 5.10 7.96 -2.51
CA ARG A 19 4.32 6.73 -2.27
C ARG A 19 5.22 5.50 -2.34
N ASP A 20 6.06 5.40 -3.36
CA ASP A 20 6.89 4.22 -3.56
C ASP A 20 7.92 4.06 -2.42
N LYS A 21 8.48 5.17 -1.91
CA LYS A 21 9.32 5.16 -0.69
C LYS A 21 8.56 4.70 0.55
N LEU A 22 7.31 5.12 0.72
CA LEU A 22 6.47 4.66 1.84
C LEU A 22 6.20 3.16 1.74
N ILE A 23 5.92 2.66 0.54
CA ILE A 23 5.75 1.22 0.28
C ILE A 23 7.03 0.45 0.62
N ASP A 24 8.20 0.94 0.23
CA ASP A 24 9.48 0.29 0.53
C ASP A 24 9.78 0.24 2.03
N GLY A 25 9.49 1.33 2.75
CA GLY A 25 9.63 1.38 4.20
C GLY A 25 8.68 0.40 4.90
N LEU A 26 7.41 0.38 4.51
CA LEU A 26 6.43 -0.57 5.04
C LEU A 26 6.83 -2.01 4.76
N ALA A 27 7.28 -2.32 3.54
CA ALA A 27 7.72 -3.66 3.19
C ALA A 27 8.89 -4.11 4.07
N THR A 28 9.87 -3.22 4.32
CA THR A 28 11.02 -3.52 5.19
C THR A 28 10.59 -3.87 6.61
N GLU A 29 9.73 -3.05 7.20
CA GLU A 29 9.23 -3.27 8.57
C GLU A 29 8.37 -4.55 8.66
N TRP A 30 7.50 -4.80 7.68
CA TRP A 30 6.70 -6.03 7.63
C TRP A 30 7.56 -7.28 7.45
N THR A 31 8.53 -7.27 6.53
CA THR A 31 9.46 -8.39 6.38
C THR A 31 10.18 -8.67 7.69
N ARG A 32 10.65 -7.63 8.40
CA ARG A 32 11.29 -7.80 9.72
C ARG A 32 10.34 -8.41 10.74
N ALA A 33 9.09 -7.96 10.79
CA ALA A 33 8.09 -8.45 11.75
C ALA A 33 7.66 -9.89 11.49
N LEU A 34 7.49 -10.27 10.22
CA LEU A 34 6.98 -11.58 9.81
C LEU A 34 8.07 -12.65 9.69
N ARG A 35 9.33 -12.25 9.58
CA ARG A 35 10.46 -13.18 9.48
C ARG A 35 10.54 -14.08 10.71
N GLY A 36 10.63 -15.39 10.46
CA GLY A 36 10.77 -16.40 11.51
C GLY A 36 9.47 -16.74 12.25
N GLN A 37 8.32 -16.16 11.86
CA GLN A 37 7.03 -16.43 12.51
C GLN A 37 6.40 -17.77 12.09
N GLY A 38 6.96 -18.47 11.09
CA GLY A 38 6.44 -19.77 10.63
C GLY A 38 5.05 -19.70 9.98
N LEU A 39 4.66 -18.53 9.47
CA LEU A 39 3.36 -18.29 8.83
C LEU A 39 3.24 -19.10 7.53
N SER A 40 2.07 -19.70 7.34
CA SER A 40 1.67 -20.31 6.08
C SER A 40 1.23 -19.25 5.06
N ALA A 41 1.10 -19.65 3.80
CA ALA A 41 0.54 -18.77 2.77
C ALA A 41 -0.88 -18.31 3.11
N ALA A 42 -1.69 -19.17 3.75
CA ALA A 42 -3.03 -18.82 4.17
C ALA A 42 -3.05 -17.77 5.29
N ASP A 43 -2.11 -17.85 6.25
CA ASP A 43 -1.99 -16.85 7.31
C ASP A 43 -1.61 -15.48 6.74
N LEU A 44 -0.75 -15.46 5.72
CA LEU A 44 -0.38 -14.23 5.01
C LEU A 44 -1.58 -13.67 4.22
N ASP A 45 -2.33 -14.51 3.52
CA ASP A 45 -3.56 -14.10 2.82
C ASP A 45 -4.57 -13.44 3.77
N GLU A 46 -4.80 -14.04 4.94
CA GLU A 46 -5.70 -13.50 5.97
C GLU A 46 -5.18 -12.16 6.51
N LEU A 47 -3.88 -12.07 6.82
CA LEU A 47 -3.25 -10.83 7.25
C LEU A 47 -3.46 -9.69 6.25
N TRP A 48 -3.18 -9.94 4.97
CA TRP A 48 -3.31 -8.91 3.93
C TRP A 48 -4.76 -8.50 3.71
N ALA A 49 -5.70 -9.46 3.75
CA ALA A 49 -7.13 -9.17 3.65
C ALA A 49 -7.61 -8.27 4.81
N GLY A 50 -7.22 -8.59 6.05
CA GLY A 50 -7.57 -7.79 7.23
C GLY A 50 -7.05 -6.35 7.15
N LEU A 51 -5.83 -6.17 6.63
CA LEU A 51 -5.25 -4.83 6.42
C LEU A 51 -6.01 -4.01 5.36
N VAL A 52 -6.48 -4.65 4.28
CA VAL A 52 -7.32 -3.98 3.27
C VAL A 52 -8.63 -3.52 3.91
N GLU A 53 -9.31 -4.40 4.63
CA GLU A 53 -10.61 -4.09 5.24
C GLU A 53 -10.51 -2.95 6.25
N GLU A 54 -9.50 -3.00 7.12
CA GLU A 54 -9.27 -1.96 8.11
C GLU A 54 -8.93 -0.61 7.47
N ALA A 55 -8.11 -0.59 6.42
CA ALA A 55 -7.77 0.63 5.71
C ALA A 55 -8.98 1.21 4.96
N VAL A 56 -9.83 0.38 4.33
CA VAL A 56 -11.09 0.82 3.71
C VAL A 56 -12.04 1.39 4.76
N ARG A 57 -12.17 0.74 5.91
CA ARG A 57 -13.01 1.21 7.02
C ARG A 57 -12.54 2.58 7.52
N ARG A 58 -11.23 2.76 7.75
CA ARG A 58 -10.65 4.04 8.17
C ARG A 58 -10.79 5.11 7.09
N GLY A 59 -10.55 4.78 5.83
CA GLY A 59 -10.71 5.70 4.70
C GLY A 59 -12.15 6.19 4.55
N GLY A 60 -13.13 5.31 4.75
CA GLY A 60 -14.55 5.67 4.78
C GLY A 60 -14.93 6.58 5.96
N GLN A 61 -14.31 6.38 7.14
CA GLN A 61 -14.55 7.22 8.33
C GLN A 61 -13.83 8.57 8.28
N ALA A 62 -12.66 8.63 7.63
CA ALA A 62 -11.88 9.85 7.45
C ALA A 62 -12.42 10.74 6.31
N GLY A 63 -13.45 10.28 5.59
CA GLY A 63 -13.88 10.85 4.32
C GLY A 63 -14.72 12.12 4.41
N ASP A 64 -14.17 13.19 3.83
CA ASP A 64 -14.77 14.47 3.40
C ASP A 64 -15.90 14.33 2.34
N GLY A 65 -16.56 13.16 2.27
CA GLY A 65 -17.62 12.81 1.30
C GLY A 65 -17.20 12.60 -0.17
N LYS A 66 -15.95 12.90 -0.54
CA LYS A 66 -15.50 12.89 -1.95
C LYS A 66 -15.24 11.52 -2.59
N TRP A 67 -14.98 10.49 -1.80
CA TRP A 67 -14.54 9.17 -2.30
C TRP A 67 -15.51 8.09 -1.85
N THR A 68 -15.94 7.24 -2.79
CA THR A 68 -16.79 6.08 -2.45
C THR A 68 -15.96 5.02 -1.74
N ALA A 69 -16.61 4.16 -0.95
CA ALA A 69 -15.96 3.00 -0.33
C ALA A 69 -15.28 2.09 -1.37
N GLN A 70 -15.84 2.02 -2.59
CA GLN A 70 -15.25 1.25 -3.69
C GLN A 70 -13.95 1.88 -4.22
N ALA A 71 -13.90 3.21 -4.34
CA ALA A 71 -12.66 3.91 -4.73
C ALA A 71 -11.56 3.70 -3.67
N TRP A 72 -11.92 3.80 -2.38
CA TRP A 72 -11.01 3.46 -1.29
C TRP A 72 -10.51 2.02 -1.35
N ARG A 73 -11.41 1.07 -1.60
CA ARG A 73 -11.06 -0.35 -1.72
C ARG A 73 -10.06 -0.58 -2.84
N HIS A 74 -10.29 0.03 -4.00
CA HIS A 74 -9.39 -0.10 -5.14
C HIS A 74 -7.97 0.41 -4.83
N GLU A 75 -7.84 1.66 -4.37
CA GLU A 75 -6.52 2.23 -4.04
C GLU A 75 -5.81 1.46 -2.93
N THR A 76 -6.54 1.07 -1.90
CA THR A 76 -6.01 0.30 -0.77
C THR A 76 -5.47 -1.06 -1.24
N GLN A 77 -6.22 -1.75 -2.10
CA GLN A 77 -5.79 -3.01 -2.67
C GLN A 77 -4.52 -2.85 -3.51
N GLU A 78 -4.40 -1.80 -4.33
CA GLU A 78 -3.19 -1.56 -5.11
C GLU A 78 -1.95 -1.35 -4.22
N VAL A 79 -2.08 -0.53 -3.17
CA VAL A 79 -0.96 -0.24 -2.26
C VAL A 79 -0.57 -1.51 -1.49
N ILE A 80 -1.55 -2.23 -0.92
CA ILE A 80 -1.27 -3.44 -0.15
C ILE A 80 -0.72 -4.56 -1.04
N ALA A 81 -1.19 -4.71 -2.28
CA ALA A 81 -0.63 -5.68 -3.22
C ALA A 81 0.85 -5.43 -3.51
N ARG A 82 1.27 -4.17 -3.60
CA ARG A 82 2.70 -3.82 -3.80
C ARG A 82 3.55 -4.09 -2.57
N VAL A 83 3.03 -3.78 -1.38
CA VAL A 83 3.70 -4.11 -0.11
C VAL A 83 3.83 -5.64 0.02
N ARG A 84 2.72 -6.36 -0.12
CA ARG A 84 2.64 -7.83 -0.10
C ARG A 84 3.70 -8.45 -1.01
N LYS A 85 3.72 -8.05 -2.29
CA LYS A 85 4.68 -8.59 -3.26
C LYS A 85 6.13 -8.46 -2.78
N LYS A 86 6.50 -7.27 -2.29
CA LYS A 86 7.86 -7.01 -1.80
C LYS A 86 8.19 -7.84 -0.56
N VAL A 87 7.24 -7.94 0.37
CA VAL A 87 7.39 -8.70 1.62
C VAL A 87 7.57 -10.18 1.33
N GLU A 88 6.68 -10.77 0.54
CA GLU A 88 6.70 -12.20 0.21
C GLU A 88 7.97 -12.55 -0.57
N THR A 89 8.38 -11.74 -1.55
CA THR A 89 9.67 -11.94 -2.25
C THR A 89 10.84 -11.91 -1.26
N ALA A 90 10.88 -10.97 -0.32
CA ALA A 90 11.96 -10.87 0.67
C ALA A 90 11.91 -11.93 1.79
N LEU A 91 10.80 -12.66 1.92
CA LEU A 91 10.67 -13.83 2.78
C LEU A 91 11.11 -15.11 2.06
N ASP A 92 10.93 -15.18 0.74
CA ASP A 92 11.34 -16.29 -0.12
C ASP A 92 12.84 -16.26 -0.48
N GLU A 93 13.42 -15.07 -0.63
CA GLU A 93 14.85 -14.85 -0.84
C GLU A 93 15.64 -15.21 0.43
N ARG A 94 15.99 -16.50 0.54
CA ARG A 94 16.88 -17.09 1.55
C ARG A 94 18.36 -16.87 1.25
#